data_AF-A0AAV6WF93-F1
#
_entry.id   AF-A0AAV6WF93-F1
#
_cell.length_a   1.000
_cell.length_b   1.000
_cell.length_c   1.000
_cell.angle_alpha   90.00
_cell.angle_beta   90.00
_cell.angle_gamma   90.00
#
_symmetry.space_group_name_H-M   'P 1'
#
loop_
_entity.id
_entity.type
_entity.pdbx_description
1 polymer ?
#
loop_
_entity_poly.entity_id
_entity_poly.type
_entity_poly.pdbx_seq_one_letter_code
_entity_poly.pdbx_strand_id
1 'polypeptide(L)'
;MSDLKVCSLISSFDLETELFLTFSPPPPRFPESRRFLGVLVILEDCLCLCDNTCDDEIVVWMMKEDCWRKEFVINKLVNLAGPSYEVVYPLKVFRNVDVLIRWDDYYLFYCSDKNRTATEIATIELLGPGGIEAMPHTSSFVSLKCFGVENVS
;
A
#
# COMPACT_ATOMS: atom_id res chain seq x y z
N MET A 1 -31.02 20.36 13.68
CA MET A 1 -30.61 19.26 12.80
C MET A 1 -29.21 18.89 13.27
N SER A 2 -29.06 17.78 13.98
CA SER A 2 -27.78 17.39 14.57
C SER A 2 -26.84 16.88 13.48
N ASP A 3 -25.73 17.58 13.28
CA ASP A 3 -24.63 17.14 12.43
C ASP A 3 -24.10 15.81 12.95
N LEU A 4 -24.50 14.71 12.32
CA LEU A 4 -23.89 13.41 12.56
C LEU A 4 -22.47 13.47 11.99
N LYS A 5 -21.51 13.77 12.86
CA LYS A 5 -20.08 13.67 12.57
C LYS A 5 -19.79 12.22 12.19
N VAL A 6 -19.67 11.94 10.89
CA VAL A 6 -19.35 10.61 10.39
C VAL A 6 -17.91 10.32 10.82
N CYS A 7 -17.77 9.48 11.83
CA CYS A 7 -16.46 9.05 12.32
C CYS A 7 -16.10 7.77 11.55
N SER A 8 -15.18 7.87 10.58
CA SER A 8 -14.62 6.68 9.93
C SER A 8 -13.94 5.80 11.00
N LEU A 9 -14.24 4.51 11.00
CA LEU A 9 -13.68 3.52 11.91
C LEU A 9 -13.04 2.38 11.11
N ILE A 10 -12.01 1.77 11.69
CA ILE A 10 -11.44 0.53 11.20
C ILE A 10 -12.05 -0.59 12.06
N SER A 11 -12.58 -1.64 11.42
CA SER A 11 -13.19 -2.76 12.12
C SER A 11 -12.44 -4.05 11.83
N SER A 12 -12.18 -4.86 12.86
CA SER A 12 -11.80 -6.25 12.70
C SER A 12 -13.00 -7.14 13.03
N PHE A 13 -13.09 -8.29 12.35
CA PHE A 13 -14.07 -9.32 12.64
C PHE A 13 -13.34 -10.53 13.23
N ASP A 14 -13.67 -10.86 14.46
CA ASP A 14 -13.13 -12.02 15.16
C ASP A 14 -13.98 -13.25 14.79
N LEU A 15 -13.36 -14.23 14.13
CA LEU A 15 -14.06 -15.43 13.63
C LEU A 15 -14.44 -16.43 14.74
N GLU A 16 -13.76 -16.40 15.89
CA GLU A 16 -14.01 -17.33 16.99
C GLU A 16 -15.20 -16.88 17.83
N THR A 17 -15.25 -15.59 18.12
CA THR A 17 -16.30 -14.97 18.95
C THR A 17 -17.45 -14.39 18.12
N GLU A 18 -17.28 -14.28 16.81
CA GLU A 18 -18.23 -13.64 15.87
C GLU A 18 -18.53 -12.18 16.23
N LEU A 19 -17.57 -11.48 16.83
CA LEU A 19 -17.71 -10.09 17.27
C LEU A 19 -16.86 -9.14 16.43
N PHE A 20 -17.38 -7.91 16.27
CA PHE A 20 -16.61 -6.81 15.69
C PHE A 20 -15.87 -6.04 16.79
N LEU A 21 -14.58 -5.81 16.57
CA LEU A 21 -13.79 -4.85 17.32
C LEU A 21 -13.53 -3.64 16.44
N THR A 22 -13.48 -2.45 17.04
CA THR A 22 -13.27 -1.20 16.31
C THR A 22 -12.07 -0.45 16.83
N PHE A 23 -11.34 0.16 15.91
CA PHE A 23 -10.13 0.93 16.16
C PHE A 23 -10.26 2.31 15.52
N SER A 24 -9.65 3.29 16.16
CA SER A 24 -9.57 4.64 15.58
C SER A 24 -8.64 4.60 14.36
N PRO A 25 -8.97 5.27 13.25
CA PRO A 25 -8.04 5.44 12.13
C PRO A 25 -6.89 6.40 12.52
N PRO A 26 -5.79 6.41 11.74
CA PRO A 26 -4.72 7.38 11.94
C PRO A 26 -5.20 8.83 11.79
N PRO A 27 -4.60 9.80 12.52
CA PRO A 27 -4.87 11.23 12.34
C PRO A 27 -4.08 11.82 11.15
N PRO A 28 -4.55 12.89 10.48
CA PRO A 28 -5.80 13.59 10.69
C PRO A 28 -7.00 12.76 10.22
N ARG A 29 -8.15 12.95 10.88
CA ARG A 29 -9.41 12.33 10.44
C ARG A 29 -9.73 12.81 9.03
N PHE A 30 -10.09 11.87 8.16
CA PHE A 30 -10.27 12.11 6.73
C PHE A 30 -11.27 13.25 6.48
N PRO A 31 -10.97 14.19 5.57
CA PRO A 31 -11.86 15.31 5.27
C PRO A 31 -13.18 14.80 4.68
N GLU A 32 -14.31 15.27 5.21
CA GLU A 32 -15.66 14.86 4.79
C GLU A 32 -15.97 15.16 3.31
N SER A 33 -15.22 16.08 2.69
CA SER A 33 -15.50 16.62 1.35
C SER A 33 -14.65 16.02 0.22
N ARG A 34 -13.64 15.20 0.51
CA ARG A 34 -12.80 14.55 -0.52
C ARG A 34 -12.97 13.04 -0.48
N ARG A 35 -12.88 12.41 -1.66
CA ARG A 35 -12.84 10.95 -1.78
C ARG A 35 -11.61 10.44 -1.01
N PHE A 36 -11.83 9.59 -0.02
CA PHE A 36 -10.75 8.91 0.68
C PHE A 36 -10.14 7.83 -0.21
N LEU A 37 -8.82 7.91 -0.43
CA LEU A 37 -8.06 6.98 -1.27
C LEU A 37 -7.10 6.15 -0.43
N GLY A 38 -7.59 5.67 0.71
CA GLY A 38 -6.81 4.82 1.60
C GLY A 38 -7.09 3.32 1.42
N VAL A 39 -6.06 2.51 1.62
CA VAL A 39 -6.16 1.05 1.65
C VAL A 39 -5.46 0.47 2.88
N LEU A 40 -6.10 -0.54 3.47
CA LEU A 40 -5.52 -1.37 4.51
C LEU A 40 -4.78 -2.55 3.89
N VAL A 41 -3.50 -2.70 4.25
CA VAL A 41 -2.64 -3.80 3.83
C VAL A 41 -1.81 -4.31 5.00
N ILE A 42 -1.17 -5.47 4.83
CA ILE A 42 -0.15 -5.95 5.76
C ILE A 42 1.23 -5.64 5.20
N LEU A 43 2.07 -4.96 5.99
CA LEU A 43 3.47 -4.71 5.69
C LEU A 43 4.31 -5.05 6.91
N GLU A 44 5.38 -5.83 6.74
CA GLU A 44 6.28 -6.23 7.83
C GLU A 44 5.50 -6.76 9.06
N ASP A 45 4.50 -7.61 8.81
CA ASP A 45 3.61 -8.20 9.81
C ASP A 45 2.77 -7.20 10.64
N CYS A 46 2.72 -5.93 10.22
CA CYS A 46 1.91 -4.88 10.82
C CYS A 46 0.73 -4.51 9.92
N LEU A 47 -0.42 -4.18 10.52
CA LEU A 47 -1.53 -3.55 9.81
C LEU A 47 -1.11 -2.14 9.40
N CYS A 48 -1.30 -1.82 8.13
CA CYS A 48 -0.87 -0.58 7.53
C CYS A 48 -2.03 0.09 6.78
N LEU A 49 -2.16 1.40 6.92
CA LEU A 49 -3.01 2.24 6.07
C LEU A 49 -2.14 3.07 5.13
N CYS A 50 -2.25 2.82 3.82
CA CYS A 50 -1.66 3.67 2.79
C CYS A 50 -2.69 4.69 2.33
N ASP A 51 -2.42 5.98 2.49
CA ASP A 51 -3.32 7.09 2.15
C ASP A 51 -2.75 7.89 0.97
N ASN A 52 -3.47 7.87 -0.16
CA ASN A 52 -3.15 8.63 -1.36
C ASN A 52 -4.04 9.87 -1.55
N THR A 53 -4.76 10.32 -0.52
CA THR A 53 -5.77 11.40 -0.65
C THR A 53 -5.16 12.78 -0.89
N CYS A 54 -3.92 13.01 -0.43
CA CYS A 54 -3.21 14.27 -0.64
C CYS A 54 -2.63 14.35 -2.04
N ASP A 55 -2.74 15.51 -2.72
CA ASP A 55 -2.26 15.67 -4.09
C ASP A 55 -0.73 15.65 -4.22
N ASP A 56 -0.02 15.90 -3.11
CA ASP A 56 1.45 16.02 -3.10
C ASP A 56 2.16 14.82 -2.45
N GLU A 57 1.48 14.05 -1.60
CA GLU A 57 2.09 12.97 -0.83
C GLU A 57 1.23 11.71 -0.77
N ILE A 58 1.91 10.56 -0.71
CA ILE A 58 1.37 9.29 -0.24
C ILE A 58 1.90 9.08 1.18
N VAL A 59 1.00 8.82 2.12
CA VAL A 59 1.36 8.60 3.53
C VAL A 59 1.05 7.18 3.93
N VAL A 60 2.04 6.49 4.49
CA VAL A 60 1.90 5.12 4.97
C VAL A 60 1.94 5.14 6.50
N TRP A 61 0.83 4.75 7.10
CA TRP A 61 0.65 4.62 8.53
C TRP A 61 0.78 3.15 8.92
N MET A 62 1.56 2.85 9.95
CA MET A 62 1.61 1.49 10.53
C MET A 62 1.01 1.48 11.93
N MET A 63 0.23 0.45 12.21
CA MET A 63 -0.30 0.17 13.54
C MET A 63 0.71 -0.68 14.30
N LYS A 64 1.32 -0.10 15.34
CA LYS A 64 2.26 -0.77 16.24
C LYS A 64 1.75 -0.57 17.67
N GLU A 65 1.68 -1.64 18.45
CA GLU A 65 1.24 -1.57 19.86
C GLU A 65 -0.08 -0.80 20.04
N ASP A 66 -1.08 -1.09 19.19
CA ASP A 66 -2.40 -0.44 19.17
C ASP A 66 -2.42 1.08 18.86
N CYS A 67 -1.30 1.65 18.42
CA CYS A 67 -1.22 3.05 18.00
C CYS A 67 -0.76 3.20 16.56
N TRP A 68 -1.31 4.20 15.86
CA TRP A 68 -0.89 4.55 14.52
C TRP A 68 0.34 5.44 14.53
N ARG A 69 1.34 5.08 13.71
CA ARG A 69 2.55 5.88 13.48
C ARG A 69 2.68 6.19 12.00
N LYS A 70 2.96 7.46 11.69
CA LYS A 70 3.34 7.87 10.33
C LYS A 70 4.77 7.40 10.09
N GLU A 71 4.95 6.41 9.24
CA GLU A 71 6.24 5.76 9.06
C GLU A 71 6.89 6.13 7.74
N PHE A 72 6.09 6.22 6.66
CA PHE A 72 6.61 6.62 5.35
C PHE A 72 5.81 7.79 4.78
N VAL A 73 6.53 8.72 4.18
CA VAL A 73 5.97 9.83 3.41
C VAL A 73 6.66 9.85 2.06
N ILE A 74 5.92 9.54 1.01
CA ILE A 74 6.42 9.51 -0.36
C ILE A 74 5.88 10.74 -1.06
N ASN A 75 6.77 11.64 -1.49
CA ASN A 75 6.36 12.79 -2.29
C ASN A 75 6.03 12.32 -3.71
N LYS A 76 4.91 12.80 -4.24
CA LYS A 76 4.58 12.64 -5.65
C LYS A 76 5.52 13.53 -6.44
N LEU A 77 6.35 12.91 -7.29
CA LEU A 77 7.21 13.64 -8.23
C LEU A 77 6.34 14.36 -9.27
N VAL A 78 6.90 15.32 -10.00
CA VAL A 78 6.21 16.02 -11.11
C VAL A 78 5.61 15.04 -12.13
N ASN A 79 6.24 13.88 -12.35
CA ASN A 79 5.74 12.84 -13.26
C ASN A 79 4.59 12.01 -12.67
N LEU A 80 4.41 12.06 -11.35
CA LEU A 80 3.28 11.49 -10.60
C LEU A 80 2.29 12.58 -10.15
N ALA A 81 2.57 13.84 -10.51
CA ALA A 81 1.78 15.00 -10.10
C ALA A 81 0.54 15.08 -10.98
N GLY A 82 -0.59 14.85 -10.34
CA GLY A 82 -1.93 14.90 -10.91
C GLY A 82 -2.91 14.72 -9.77
N PRO A 83 -4.18 15.08 -9.94
CA PRO A 83 -5.15 14.91 -8.87
C PRO A 83 -5.24 13.43 -8.52
N SER A 84 -5.29 13.14 -7.22
CA SER A 84 -5.30 11.77 -6.73
C SER A 84 -6.66 11.16 -7.02
N TYR A 85 -6.72 10.17 -7.92
CA TYR A 85 -7.96 9.46 -8.25
C TYR A 85 -7.92 7.98 -7.89
N GLU A 86 -6.72 7.42 -7.73
CA GLU A 86 -6.51 5.99 -7.58
C GLU A 86 -5.94 5.61 -6.21
N VAL A 87 -6.25 4.39 -5.78
CA VAL A 87 -5.69 3.79 -4.58
C VAL A 87 -4.29 3.27 -4.88
N VAL A 88 -3.38 3.45 -3.93
CA VAL A 88 -1.98 3.04 -4.05
C VAL A 88 -1.68 1.94 -3.02
N TYR A 89 -1.08 0.85 -3.48
CA TYR A 89 -0.88 -0.37 -2.70
C TYR A 89 0.61 -0.58 -2.44
N PRO A 90 1.10 -0.34 -1.21
CA PRO A 90 2.46 -0.71 -0.88
C PRO A 90 2.55 -2.23 -0.78
N LEU A 91 3.55 -2.79 -1.45
CA LEU A 91 3.74 -4.24 -1.57
C LEU A 91 4.85 -4.75 -0.66
N LYS A 92 5.90 -3.95 -0.48
CA LYS A 92 7.08 -4.36 0.28
C LYS A 92 7.88 -3.18 0.79
N VAL A 93 8.33 -3.28 2.04
CA VAL A 93 9.37 -2.42 2.60
C VAL A 93 10.69 -3.16 2.51
N PHE A 94 11.74 -2.47 2.07
CA PHE A 94 13.11 -2.99 2.02
C PHE A 94 13.93 -2.48 3.21
N ARG A 95 15.04 -3.16 3.51
CA ARG A 95 15.92 -2.86 4.66
C ARG A 95 16.43 -1.41 4.73
N ASN A 96 16.42 -0.69 3.60
CA ASN A 96 16.84 0.71 3.52
C ASN A 96 15.69 1.71 3.68
N VAL A 97 14.51 1.26 4.14
CA VAL A 97 13.28 2.08 4.25
C VAL A 97 12.70 2.45 2.87
N ASP A 98 13.27 1.89 1.81
CA ASP A 98 12.73 2.00 0.45
C ASP A 98 11.47 1.14 0.34
N VAL A 99 10.46 1.60 -0.43
CA VAL A 99 9.15 0.94 -0.53
C VAL A 99 8.84 0.62 -1.98
N LEU A 100 8.41 -0.62 -2.24
CA LEU A 100 7.81 -1.03 -3.50
C LEU A 100 6.32 -0.78 -3.47
N ILE A 101 5.80 -0.09 -4.46
CA ILE A 101 4.43 0.36 -4.51
C ILE A 101 3.82 0.02 -5.86
N ARG A 102 2.59 -0.49 -5.84
CA ARG A 102 1.72 -0.58 -7.01
C ARG A 102 0.82 0.65 -7.06
N TRP A 103 0.81 1.32 -8.20
CA TRP A 103 -0.10 2.42 -8.50
C TRP A 103 -0.93 2.00 -9.71
N ASP A 104 -2.26 2.08 -9.57
CA ASP A 104 -3.18 1.54 -10.59
C ASP A 104 -2.92 0.03 -10.83
N ASP A 105 -3.45 -0.54 -11.90
CA ASP A 105 -3.30 -1.96 -12.19
C ASP A 105 -1.93 -2.33 -12.77
N TYR A 106 -1.18 -1.35 -13.31
CA TYR A 106 -0.04 -1.60 -14.18
C TYR A 106 1.29 -1.02 -13.72
N TYR A 107 1.29 0.03 -12.88
CA TYR A 107 2.53 0.73 -12.57
C TYR A 107 3.15 0.24 -11.27
N LEU A 108 4.45 -0.01 -11.34
CA LEU A 108 5.26 -0.39 -10.19
C LEU A 108 6.31 0.68 -9.93
N PHE A 109 6.29 1.26 -8.74
CA PHE A 109 7.23 2.30 -8.33
C PHE A 109 8.11 1.81 -7.20
N TYR A 110 9.40 2.10 -7.33
CA TYR A 110 10.36 2.00 -6.25
C TYR A 110 10.57 3.38 -5.64
N CYS A 111 10.11 3.57 -4.41
CA CYS A 111 10.21 4.83 -3.71
C CYS A 111 11.35 4.75 -2.69
N SER A 112 12.41 5.54 -2.89
CA SER A 112 13.51 5.60 -1.94
C SER A 112 13.29 6.72 -0.92
N ASP A 113 13.33 6.37 0.37
CA ASP A 113 13.23 7.36 1.46
C ASP A 113 14.42 8.33 1.45
N LYS A 114 15.62 7.83 1.13
CA LYS A 114 16.88 8.61 1.12
C LYS A 114 16.85 9.79 0.16
N ASN A 115 16.24 9.58 -1.01
CA ASN A 115 16.20 10.59 -2.07
C ASN A 115 14.81 11.22 -2.20
N ARG A 116 13.81 10.69 -1.50
CA ARG A 116 12.38 11.03 -1.67
C ARG A 116 11.94 10.97 -3.14
N THR A 117 12.57 10.08 -3.92
CA THR A 117 12.32 9.90 -5.35
C THR A 117 11.62 8.57 -5.58
N ALA A 118 10.56 8.61 -6.39
CA ALA A 118 9.96 7.42 -6.98
C ALA A 118 10.61 7.15 -8.35
N THR A 119 11.08 5.93 -8.56
CA THR A 119 11.54 5.45 -9.85
C THR A 119 10.54 4.41 -10.35
N GLU A 120 9.98 4.63 -11.53
CA GLU A 120 9.17 3.62 -12.20
C GLU A 120 10.06 2.42 -12.55
N ILE A 121 9.64 1.24 -12.12
CA ILE A 121 10.27 -0.01 -12.54
C ILE A 121 9.64 -0.39 -13.86
N ALA A 122 10.45 -0.50 -14.92
CA ALA A 122 10.01 -1.06 -16.18
C ALA A 122 9.52 -2.50 -15.94
N THR A 123 8.21 -2.67 -15.84
CA THR A 123 7.57 -3.97 -15.88
C THR A 123 7.63 -4.46 -17.31
N ILE A 124 7.97 -5.75 -17.50
CA ILE A 124 7.81 -6.40 -18.81
C ILE A 124 6.40 -6.06 -19.28
N GLU A 125 6.26 -5.47 -20.47
CA GLU A 125 4.96 -5.16 -21.05
C GLU A 125 4.11 -6.44 -20.97
N LEU A 126 3.21 -6.50 -19.98
CA LEU A 126 2.31 -7.61 -19.81
C LEU A 126 1.36 -7.51 -20.99
N LEU A 127 1.68 -8.24 -22.06
CA LEU A 127 0.89 -8.36 -23.28
C LEU A 127 -0.44 -9.05 -22.92
N GLY A 128 -1.37 -8.31 -22.33
CA GLY A 128 -2.69 -8.79 -21.93
C GLY A 128 -3.37 -7.89 -20.89
N PRO A 129 -4.69 -8.05 -20.65
CA PRO A 129 -5.47 -7.25 -19.69
C PRO A 129 -5.18 -7.62 -18.22
N GLY A 130 -3.94 -7.95 -17.87
CA GLY A 130 -3.55 -8.41 -16.53
C GLY A 130 -3.04 -7.29 -15.63
N GLY A 131 -3.39 -7.33 -14.35
CA GLY A 131 -2.86 -6.41 -13.33
C GLY A 131 -1.79 -7.06 -12.45
N ILE A 132 -1.05 -6.23 -11.69
CA ILE A 132 -0.06 -6.70 -10.73
C ILE A 132 -0.74 -6.97 -9.38
N GLU A 133 -0.55 -8.17 -8.82
CA GLU A 133 -1.05 -8.52 -7.49
C GLU A 133 0.06 -9.07 -6.60
N ALA A 134 0.07 -8.68 -5.33
CA ALA A 134 0.96 -9.29 -4.33
C ALA A 134 0.32 -10.58 -3.83
N MET A 135 1.08 -11.67 -3.89
CA MET A 135 0.65 -12.98 -3.38
C MET A 135 1.60 -13.47 -2.29
N PRO A 136 1.09 -14.09 -1.20
CA PRO A 136 1.94 -14.78 -0.24
C PRO A 136 2.76 -15.85 -0.96
N HIS A 137 4.05 -15.90 -0.66
CA HIS A 137 4.89 -16.98 -1.20
C HIS A 137 4.48 -18.31 -0.55
N THR A 138 3.79 -19.15 -1.30
CA THR A 138 3.61 -20.55 -0.96
C THR A 138 4.78 -21.33 -1.54
N SER A 139 5.70 -21.77 -0.67
CA SER A 139 6.80 -22.64 -1.11
C SER A 139 6.21 -23.90 -1.74
N SER A 140 6.34 -24.05 -3.05
CA SER A 140 6.14 -25.36 -3.66
C SER A 140 7.41 -26.18 -3.38
N PHE A 141 7.27 -27.49 -3.16
CA PHE A 141 8.42 -28.40 -3.12
C PHE A 141 9.03 -28.61 -4.53
N VAL A 142 8.62 -27.81 -5.51
CA VAL A 142 9.10 -27.86 -6.89
C VAL A 142 10.31 -26.94 -6.99
N SER A 143 11.47 -27.55 -7.22
CA SER A 143 12.71 -26.81 -7.50
C SER A 143 12.54 -25.97 -8.78
N LEU A 144 12.87 -24.67 -8.71
CA LEU A 144 12.88 -23.77 -9.88
C LEU A 144 13.85 -24.21 -10.99
N LYS A 145 14.72 -25.19 -10.71
CA LYS A 145 15.61 -25.84 -11.70
C LYS A 145 14.87 -26.67 -12.75
N CYS A 146 13.56 -26.88 -12.61
CA CYS A 146 12.76 -27.63 -13.59
C CYS A 146 12.33 -26.79 -14.81
N PHE A 147 12.54 -25.47 -14.81
CA PHE A 147 12.38 -24.67 -16.02
C PHE A 147 13.67 -24.76 -16.83
N GLY A 148 13.69 -25.63 -17.84
CA GLY A 148 14.87 -25.97 -18.65
C GLY A 148 15.43 -24.85 -19.54
N VAL A 149 15.23 -23.58 -19.18
CA VAL A 149 15.71 -22.41 -19.93
C VAL A 149 16.35 -21.40 -18.97
N GLU A 150 17.28 -21.85 -18.12
CA GLU A 150 18.27 -20.97 -17.52
C GLU A 150 19.66 -21.61 -17.71
N ASN A 151 20.26 -21.35 -18.87
CA ASN A 151 21.72 -21.36 -18.96
C ASN A 151 22.19 -20.01 -18.40
N VAL A 152 22.56 -19.99 -17.12
CA VAL A 152 23.35 -18.90 -16.57
C VAL A 152 24.79 -19.40 -16.50
N SER A 153 25.59 -18.96 -17.46
CA SER A 153 27.06 -19.02 -17.42
C SER A 153 27.61 -17.94 -16.51
#